data_AF-A0A0Q5LAF6-F1
#
_entry.id   AF-A0A0Q5LAF6-F1
#
_cell.length_a   1.000
_cell.length_b   1.000
_cell.length_c   1.000
_cell.angle_alpha   90.00
_cell.angle_beta   90.00
_cell.angle_gamma   90.00
#
_symmetry.space_group_name_H-M   'P 1'
#
loop_
_entity.id
_entity.type
_entity.pdbx_description
1 polymer ?
#
loop_
_entity_poly.entity_id
_entity_poly.type
_entity_poly.pdbx_seq_one_letter_code
_entity_poly.pdbx_strand_id
1 'polypeptide(L)'
;MLKPPWNTDLNDPYASSLEKASEPLPTYTAQEILDRCSDPAAWDLLRAAMPWRELLAKIPGTSDIANIRRAHLLSNGTTVEMALAADALKSPELPAPARGIRMLLMVQMMQYDALLNMDYRRQGVSTLDQEEAVHAYASLSVAHASLGHRRDAHADARVALEHANALNMVDRAHHLSILSGRHNRAAGRPDPAASAALLRYPMQRPRWGLGIRSYAEDWMALGDYQTALSVLGPPDADDALTAGLRAMLNVFLGLPNLRPYDPEDRRYGTVAAGLERYFAGSNEVGLLLEVGHEPQAFYGRLVAGAMTARDSNTTYTDLQRILGREEPYPADQAALWCLINWQASPRLEEQLMRHVMRTASALLNCRNVYDLLNFIKRISPDTFLLLRSAPFKWPGEIPGVEDIPVLYGRKVVYRASEYTMPGRIGRVLVNQVLGVPDDELDRKDFARMKEKLEEAGIAETRLANWGQIVHDLNDIANAAAGSMEPPKPWEDAMISAAHMLTPCVQATIPYLLYRPPPAV
;
A
#
# COMPACT_ATOMS: atom_id res chain seq x y z
N MET A 1 -29.20 -0.83 -14.51
CA MET A 1 -27.89 -1.09 -15.15
C MET A 1 -27.43 0.20 -15.82
N LEU A 2 -26.58 0.97 -15.15
CA LEU A 2 -25.99 2.18 -15.70
C LEU A 2 -24.84 1.77 -16.62
N LYS A 3 -24.86 2.22 -17.88
CA LYS A 3 -23.69 2.10 -18.77
C LYS A 3 -22.54 2.90 -18.14
N PRO A 4 -21.34 2.34 -18.03
CA PRO A 4 -20.22 3.09 -17.47
C PRO A 4 -19.71 4.14 -18.49
N PRO A 5 -19.06 5.23 -18.03
CA PRO A 5 -18.84 6.45 -18.80
C PRO A 5 -17.63 6.41 -19.74
N TRP A 6 -17.16 5.23 -20.18
CA TRP A 6 -15.99 5.11 -21.06
C TRP A 6 -16.26 5.39 -22.54
N ASN A 7 -17.14 6.33 -22.86
CA ASN A 7 -17.30 6.77 -24.25
C ASN A 7 -17.75 8.24 -24.29
N THR A 8 -16.81 9.15 -24.61
CA THR A 8 -16.68 9.79 -25.95
C THR A 8 -15.77 11.03 -25.98
N ASP A 9 -15.29 11.56 -24.85
CA ASP A 9 -14.58 12.87 -24.86
C ASP A 9 -13.08 12.83 -24.54
N LEU A 10 -12.49 11.65 -24.33
CA LEU A 10 -11.05 11.47 -24.47
C LEU A 10 -10.81 10.97 -25.89
N ASN A 11 -10.61 11.90 -26.83
CA ASN A 11 -9.89 11.60 -28.07
C ASN A 11 -8.71 10.73 -27.70
N ASP A 12 -8.73 9.47 -28.12
CA ASP A 12 -7.75 8.47 -27.76
C ASP A 12 -6.34 9.02 -28.07
N PRO A 13 -5.57 9.49 -27.06
CA PRO A 13 -4.23 9.97 -27.33
C PRO A 13 -3.33 8.79 -27.77
N TYR A 14 -3.77 7.55 -27.52
CA TYR A 14 -3.14 6.32 -27.98
C TYR A 14 -3.32 6.08 -29.47
N ALA A 15 -4.44 6.47 -30.10
CA ALA A 15 -4.58 6.33 -31.56
C ALA A 15 -3.47 7.10 -32.29
N SER A 16 -3.20 8.34 -31.86
CA SER A 16 -2.13 9.16 -32.46
C SER A 16 -0.71 8.79 -32.02
N SER A 17 -0.53 8.12 -30.88
CA SER A 17 0.79 7.75 -30.35
C SER A 17 1.19 6.30 -30.66
N LEU A 18 0.24 5.40 -30.95
CA LEU A 18 0.48 4.10 -31.56
C LEU A 18 0.88 4.26 -33.04
N GLU A 19 0.27 5.18 -33.78
CA GLU A 19 0.70 5.53 -35.14
C GLU A 19 2.11 6.15 -35.16
N LYS A 20 2.48 6.93 -34.13
CA LYS A 20 3.85 7.47 -33.97
C LYS A 20 4.88 6.48 -33.45
N ALA A 21 4.48 5.42 -32.74
CA ALA A 21 5.39 4.37 -32.29
C ALA A 21 5.91 3.49 -33.44
N SER A 22 5.24 3.53 -34.60
CA SER A 22 5.71 2.95 -35.87
C SER A 22 6.54 3.90 -36.72
N GLU A 23 6.71 5.18 -36.33
CA GLU A 23 7.64 6.07 -37.02
C GLU A 23 9.08 5.64 -36.71
N PRO A 24 9.96 5.54 -37.73
CA PRO A 24 11.36 5.24 -37.49
C PRO A 24 11.93 6.28 -36.52
N LEU A 25 12.63 5.81 -35.48
CA LEU A 25 13.28 6.68 -34.52
C LEU A 25 14.12 7.74 -35.28
N PRO A 26 14.06 9.02 -34.89
CA PRO A 26 14.84 10.05 -35.53
C PRO A 26 16.32 9.65 -35.54
N THR A 27 16.91 9.59 -36.73
CA THR A 27 18.30 9.21 -36.92
C THR A 27 19.16 10.45 -36.78
N TYR A 28 19.82 10.60 -35.63
CA TYR A 28 20.79 11.66 -35.41
C TYR A 28 22.20 11.22 -35.81
N THR A 29 22.93 12.11 -36.47
CA THR A 29 24.36 12.01 -36.72
C THR A 29 25.17 12.24 -35.43
N ALA A 30 26.42 11.79 -35.39
CA ALA A 30 27.29 12.01 -34.22
C ALA A 30 27.52 13.51 -33.92
N GLN A 31 27.58 14.35 -34.96
CA GLN A 31 27.74 15.80 -34.80
C GLN A 31 26.48 16.44 -34.20
N GLU A 32 25.28 16.08 -34.68
CA GLU A 32 24.03 16.58 -34.11
C GLU A 32 23.83 16.15 -32.65
N ILE A 33 24.35 14.99 -32.26
CA ILE A 33 24.35 14.53 -30.86
C ILE A 33 25.30 15.38 -30.01
N LEU A 34 26.49 15.70 -30.54
CA LEU A 34 27.46 16.54 -29.85
C LEU A 34 26.96 17.97 -29.63
N ASP A 35 26.33 18.56 -30.65
CA ASP A 35 25.79 19.92 -30.57
C ASP A 35 24.70 20.04 -29.48
N ARG A 36 24.03 18.92 -29.16
CA ARG A 36 22.99 18.84 -28.11
C ARG A 36 23.54 18.55 -26.72
N CYS A 37 24.81 18.15 -26.56
CA CYS A 37 25.37 17.79 -25.25
C CYS A 37 25.46 18.98 -24.28
N SER A 38 25.57 20.21 -24.81
CA SER A 38 25.71 21.44 -24.01
C SER A 38 24.37 22.14 -23.75
N ASP A 39 23.28 21.70 -24.38
CA ASP A 39 21.93 22.25 -24.18
C ASP A 39 21.09 21.27 -23.35
N PRO A 40 20.72 21.63 -22.09
CA PRO A 40 19.92 20.77 -21.22
C PRO A 40 18.59 20.33 -21.84
N ALA A 41 17.89 21.22 -22.56
CA ALA A 41 16.58 20.92 -23.15
C ALA A 41 16.73 19.92 -24.30
N ALA A 42 17.69 20.17 -25.19
CA ALA A 42 17.95 19.29 -26.32
C ALA A 42 18.49 17.93 -25.89
N TRP A 43 19.32 17.90 -24.84
CA TRP A 43 19.81 16.66 -24.24
C TRP A 43 18.70 15.82 -23.59
N ASP A 44 17.76 16.46 -22.87
CA ASP A 44 16.63 15.77 -22.25
C ASP A 44 15.74 15.07 -23.30
N LEU A 45 15.42 15.78 -24.38
CA LEU A 45 14.65 15.21 -25.51
C LEU A 45 15.41 14.07 -26.20
N LEU A 46 16.71 14.22 -26.44
CA LEU A 46 17.54 13.21 -27.08
C LEU A 46 17.60 11.91 -26.25
N ARG A 47 17.81 12.04 -24.93
CA ARG A 47 17.84 10.91 -23.99
C ARG A 47 16.50 10.18 -23.91
N ALA A 48 15.39 10.90 -24.03
CA ALA A 48 14.05 10.30 -24.03
C ALA A 48 13.72 9.59 -25.35
N ALA A 49 14.31 10.02 -26.47
CA ALA A 49 14.00 9.52 -27.80
C ALA A 49 14.83 8.29 -28.23
N MET A 50 15.97 8.00 -27.59
CA MET A 50 16.89 6.94 -28.04
C MET A 50 17.23 5.93 -26.94
N PRO A 51 17.43 4.64 -27.28
CA PRO A 51 17.98 3.66 -26.35
C PRO A 51 19.35 4.10 -25.81
N TRP A 52 19.53 4.05 -24.48
CA TRP A 52 20.72 4.62 -23.84
C TRP A 52 22.04 4.00 -24.30
N ARG A 53 22.07 2.69 -24.62
CA ARG A 53 23.29 2.02 -25.12
C ARG A 53 23.68 2.50 -26.52
N GLU A 54 22.70 2.72 -27.40
CA GLU A 54 22.95 3.27 -28.74
C GLU A 54 23.46 4.70 -28.65
N LEU A 55 22.82 5.52 -27.81
CA LEU A 55 23.24 6.90 -27.59
C LEU A 55 24.66 6.95 -26.99
N LEU A 56 24.97 6.08 -26.03
CA LEU A 56 26.31 5.97 -25.43
C LEU A 56 27.40 5.62 -26.44
N ALA A 57 27.10 4.76 -27.42
CA ALA A 57 28.04 4.39 -28.48
C ALA A 57 28.33 5.56 -29.45
N LYS A 58 27.38 6.49 -29.61
CA LYS A 58 27.48 7.61 -30.55
C LYS A 58 28.14 8.87 -29.98
N ILE A 59 28.31 8.96 -28.65
CA ILE A 59 28.94 10.13 -28.01
C ILE A 59 30.45 9.91 -27.87
N PRO A 60 31.30 10.65 -28.59
CA PRO A 60 32.75 10.51 -28.45
C PRO A 60 33.22 11.06 -27.10
N GLY A 61 34.16 10.37 -26.45
CA GLY A 61 34.70 10.75 -25.13
C GLY A 61 35.78 11.83 -25.17
N THR A 62 35.68 12.77 -26.12
CA THR A 62 36.76 13.72 -26.44
C THR A 62 36.68 15.05 -25.69
N SER A 63 35.57 15.35 -25.02
CA SER A 63 35.39 16.56 -24.21
C SER A 63 34.80 16.25 -22.83
N ASP A 64 35.03 17.14 -21.85
CA ASP A 64 34.51 16.97 -20.48
C ASP A 64 32.99 16.85 -20.47
N ILE A 65 32.28 17.73 -21.19
CA ILE A 65 30.81 17.69 -21.25
C ILE A 65 30.31 16.38 -21.87
N ALA A 66 30.98 15.87 -22.91
CA ALA A 66 30.62 14.60 -23.53
C ALA A 66 30.85 13.42 -22.57
N ASN A 67 31.96 13.43 -21.82
CA ASN A 67 32.24 12.43 -20.79
C ASN A 67 31.21 12.48 -19.65
N ILE A 68 30.79 13.67 -19.24
CA ILE A 68 29.70 13.87 -18.26
C ILE A 68 28.36 13.31 -18.80
N ARG A 69 28.03 13.54 -20.07
CA ARG A 69 26.82 12.97 -20.70
C ARG A 69 26.86 11.45 -20.79
N ARG A 70 28.01 10.87 -21.15
CA ARG A 70 28.23 9.41 -21.12
C ARG A 70 27.98 8.86 -19.71
N ALA A 71 28.52 9.51 -18.68
CA ALA A 71 28.29 9.14 -17.29
C ALA A 71 26.80 9.24 -16.88
N HIS A 72 26.05 10.24 -17.36
CA HIS A 72 24.60 10.33 -17.15
C HIS A 72 23.86 9.12 -17.74
N LEU A 73 24.21 8.67 -18.95
CA LEU A 73 23.57 7.49 -19.55
C LEU A 73 23.81 6.20 -18.76
N LEU A 74 24.99 6.09 -18.12
CA LEU A 74 25.34 4.96 -17.28
C LEU A 74 24.49 4.85 -16.01
N SER A 75 23.62 5.81 -15.68
CA SER A 75 22.60 5.64 -14.65
C SER A 75 21.59 4.52 -14.95
N ASN A 76 21.60 3.98 -16.17
CA ASN A 76 20.81 2.81 -16.59
C ASN A 76 21.67 1.54 -16.77
N GLY A 77 22.95 1.62 -16.40
CA GLY A 77 23.92 0.53 -16.48
C GLY A 77 23.94 -0.35 -15.24
N THR A 78 24.95 -1.22 -15.18
CA THR A 78 25.24 -2.05 -14.01
C THR A 78 25.78 -1.22 -12.84
N THR A 79 25.69 -1.74 -11.61
CA THR A 79 26.23 -1.07 -10.42
C THR A 79 27.73 -0.76 -10.54
N VAL A 80 28.50 -1.63 -11.20
CA VAL A 80 29.94 -1.41 -11.43
C VAL A 80 30.17 -0.25 -12.40
N GLU A 81 29.44 -0.20 -13.51
CA GLU A 81 29.50 0.91 -14.47
C GLU A 81 29.11 2.24 -13.81
N MET A 82 28.06 2.24 -12.98
CA MET A 82 27.63 3.41 -12.22
C MET A 82 28.69 3.88 -11.23
N ALA A 83 29.35 2.97 -10.51
CA ALA A 83 30.39 3.31 -9.55
C ALA A 83 31.62 3.95 -10.22
N LEU A 84 32.08 3.38 -11.34
CA LEU A 84 33.18 3.94 -12.13
C LEU A 84 32.84 5.32 -12.68
N ALA A 85 31.62 5.50 -13.17
CA ALA A 85 31.14 6.80 -13.64
C ALA A 85 31.06 7.83 -12.50
N ALA A 86 30.57 7.43 -11.32
CA ALA A 86 30.48 8.32 -10.17
C ALA A 86 31.86 8.77 -9.65
N ASP A 87 32.86 7.88 -9.69
CA ASP A 87 34.23 8.20 -9.30
C ASP A 87 34.90 9.16 -10.29
N ALA A 88 34.69 8.93 -11.59
CA ALA A 88 35.19 9.84 -12.65
C ALA A 88 34.62 11.27 -12.50
N LEU A 89 33.40 11.43 -11.99
CA LEU A 89 32.75 12.72 -11.75
C LEU A 89 33.09 13.35 -10.38
N LYS A 90 34.01 12.78 -9.61
CA LYS A 90 34.36 13.28 -8.27
C LYS A 90 35.24 14.54 -8.30
N SER A 91 35.95 14.78 -9.40
CA SER A 91 36.87 15.91 -9.51
C SER A 91 36.12 17.26 -9.41
N PRO A 92 36.55 18.18 -8.52
CA PRO A 92 35.94 19.51 -8.39
C PRO A 92 36.26 20.44 -9.58
N GLU A 93 37.20 20.06 -10.45
CA GLU A 93 37.59 20.84 -11.64
C GLU A 93 36.65 20.61 -12.82
N LEU A 94 35.80 19.58 -12.76
CA LEU A 94 34.86 19.28 -13.84
C LEU A 94 33.75 20.35 -13.90
N PRO A 95 33.33 20.74 -15.11
CA PRO A 95 32.24 21.69 -15.26
C PRO A 95 30.89 21.09 -14.82
N ALA A 96 29.94 21.97 -14.51
CA ALA A 96 28.53 21.57 -14.38
C ALA A 96 28.05 20.86 -15.67
N PRO A 97 27.16 19.85 -15.59
CA PRO A 97 26.44 19.38 -14.40
C PRO A 97 27.04 18.13 -13.72
N ALA A 98 28.37 17.99 -13.70
CA ALA A 98 29.06 16.79 -13.20
C ALA A 98 28.63 16.38 -11.78
N ARG A 99 28.52 17.32 -10.83
CA ARG A 99 28.20 17.01 -9.43
C ARG A 99 26.78 16.48 -9.30
N GLY A 100 25.82 17.09 -9.99
CA GLY A 100 24.43 16.67 -10.01
C GLY A 100 24.26 15.27 -10.60
N ILE A 101 24.98 14.95 -11.68
CA ILE A 101 24.97 13.60 -12.28
C ILE A 101 25.63 12.57 -11.36
N ARG A 102 26.71 12.93 -10.67
CA ARG A 102 27.31 12.07 -9.65
C ARG A 102 26.32 11.72 -8.55
N MET A 103 25.57 12.71 -8.04
CA MET A 103 24.52 12.48 -7.05
C MET A 103 23.41 11.57 -7.60
N LEU A 104 23.02 11.73 -8.87
CA LEU A 104 22.06 10.83 -9.52
C LEU A 104 22.55 9.37 -9.54
N LEU A 105 23.81 9.14 -9.89
CA LEU A 105 24.41 7.81 -9.88
C LEU A 105 24.43 7.22 -8.47
N MET A 106 24.81 8.01 -7.47
CA MET A 106 24.79 7.57 -6.06
C MET A 106 23.40 7.16 -5.59
N VAL A 107 22.35 7.88 -6.00
CA VAL A 107 20.96 7.51 -5.66
C VAL A 107 20.53 6.20 -6.33
N GLN A 108 20.95 5.96 -7.58
CA GLN A 108 20.68 4.69 -8.26
C GLN A 108 21.40 3.51 -7.62
N MET A 109 22.59 3.76 -7.05
CA MET A 109 23.35 2.79 -6.25
C MET A 109 22.86 2.68 -4.80
N MET A 110 21.75 3.32 -4.43
CA MET A 110 21.15 3.32 -3.08
C MET A 110 22.07 3.89 -1.98
N GLN A 111 23.02 4.77 -2.32
CA GLN A 111 23.95 5.40 -1.37
C GLN A 111 23.33 6.65 -0.72
N TYR A 112 22.17 6.51 -0.09
CA TYR A 112 21.36 7.65 0.39
C TYR A 112 22.05 8.47 1.48
N ASP A 113 22.59 7.84 2.52
CA ASP A 113 23.27 8.54 3.62
C ASP A 113 24.52 9.29 3.14
N ALA A 114 25.31 8.66 2.27
CA ALA A 114 26.50 9.29 1.70
C ALA A 114 26.12 10.52 0.86
N LEU A 115 25.02 10.45 0.11
CA LEU A 115 24.51 11.56 -0.69
C LEU A 115 24.04 12.73 0.18
N LEU A 116 23.29 12.48 1.25
CA LEU A 116 22.81 13.55 2.14
C LEU A 116 23.97 14.28 2.85
N ASN A 117 25.11 13.61 3.04
CA ASN A 117 26.31 14.22 3.62
C ASN A 117 27.15 15.07 2.64
N MET A 118 26.78 15.16 1.34
CA MET A 118 27.58 15.88 0.33
C MET A 118 27.46 17.42 0.34
N ASP A 119 26.81 18.05 1.35
CA ASP A 119 26.47 19.49 1.46
C ASP A 119 26.31 20.17 0.09
N TYR A 120 25.22 19.84 -0.62
CA TYR A 120 24.94 20.42 -1.92
C TYR A 120 24.50 21.87 -1.81
N ARG A 121 25.23 22.75 -2.48
CA ARG A 121 24.85 24.14 -2.73
C ARG A 121 25.11 24.42 -4.19
N ARG A 122 24.12 24.99 -4.87
CA ARG A 122 24.26 25.42 -6.26
C ARG A 122 25.41 26.42 -6.34
N GLN A 123 26.32 26.20 -7.29
CA GLN A 123 27.40 27.10 -7.62
C GLN A 123 27.13 27.66 -9.01
N GLY A 124 27.06 28.98 -9.16
CA GLY A 124 26.89 29.62 -10.47
C GLY A 124 25.45 29.81 -10.95
N VAL A 125 25.33 30.50 -12.09
CA VAL A 125 24.06 30.96 -12.67
C VAL A 125 23.81 30.47 -14.10
N SER A 126 24.77 29.75 -14.71
CA SER A 126 24.66 29.28 -16.09
C SER A 126 23.53 28.25 -16.27
N THR A 127 23.18 27.95 -17.51
CA THR A 127 22.18 26.92 -17.84
C THR A 127 22.62 25.52 -17.38
N LEU A 128 23.91 25.21 -17.47
CA LEU A 128 24.48 23.95 -16.98
C LEU A 128 24.49 23.89 -15.44
N ASP A 129 24.72 25.01 -14.74
CA ASP A 129 24.61 25.06 -13.28
C ASP A 129 23.17 24.83 -12.81
N GLN A 130 22.19 25.32 -13.57
CA GLN A 130 20.77 25.05 -13.31
C GLN A 130 20.42 23.59 -13.57
N GLU A 131 20.95 22.99 -14.64
CA GLU A 131 20.76 21.57 -14.92
C GLU A 131 21.36 20.70 -13.80
N GLU A 132 22.52 21.11 -13.28
CA GLU A 132 23.11 20.46 -12.12
C GLU A 132 22.15 20.45 -10.93
N ALA A 133 21.51 21.58 -10.65
CA ALA A 133 20.52 21.69 -9.57
C ALA A 133 19.32 20.76 -9.82
N VAL A 134 18.84 20.61 -11.06
CA VAL A 134 17.78 19.64 -11.41
C VAL A 134 18.17 18.23 -10.99
N HIS A 135 19.40 17.80 -11.30
CA HIS A 135 19.85 16.44 -10.96
C HIS A 135 20.14 16.28 -9.47
N ALA A 136 20.77 17.26 -8.84
CA ALA A 136 21.10 17.23 -7.42
C ALA A 136 19.84 17.18 -6.54
N TYR A 137 18.90 18.12 -6.72
CA TYR A 137 17.67 18.14 -5.92
C TYR A 137 16.76 16.95 -6.21
N ALA A 138 16.68 16.47 -7.45
CA ALA A 138 15.96 15.22 -7.72
C ALA A 138 16.57 14.01 -7.00
N SER A 139 17.89 13.99 -6.81
CA SER A 139 18.58 12.91 -6.10
C SER A 139 18.41 13.05 -4.58
N LEU A 140 18.50 14.27 -4.05
CA LEU A 140 18.16 14.57 -2.64
C LEU A 140 16.72 14.16 -2.33
N SER A 141 15.79 14.46 -3.23
CA SER A 141 14.38 14.09 -3.10
C SER A 141 14.20 12.58 -2.91
N VAL A 142 14.82 11.76 -3.76
CA VAL A 142 14.76 10.30 -3.67
C VAL A 142 15.45 9.78 -2.40
N ALA A 143 16.58 10.37 -2.00
CA ALA A 143 17.30 9.98 -0.78
C ALA A 143 16.47 10.28 0.48
N HIS A 144 15.93 11.50 0.59
CA HIS A 144 15.02 11.89 1.67
C HIS A 144 13.78 10.99 1.73
N ALA A 145 13.18 10.66 0.59
CA ALA A 145 12.03 9.77 0.55
C ALA A 145 12.37 8.35 1.06
N SER A 146 13.53 7.83 0.64
CA SER A 146 14.00 6.50 1.02
C SER A 146 14.34 6.39 2.51
N LEU A 147 14.75 7.50 3.12
CA LEU A 147 15.05 7.61 4.56
C LEU A 147 13.84 8.08 5.39
N GLY A 148 12.65 8.21 4.80
CA GLY A 148 11.42 8.57 5.50
C GLY A 148 11.19 10.07 5.72
N HIS A 149 12.07 10.94 5.23
CA HIS A 149 11.95 12.40 5.29
C HIS A 149 10.99 12.92 4.20
N ARG A 150 9.70 12.55 4.28
CA ARG A 150 8.72 12.73 3.18
C ARG A 150 8.48 14.21 2.81
N ARG A 151 8.55 15.12 3.78
CA ARG A 151 8.35 16.57 3.55
C ARG A 151 9.52 17.18 2.78
N ASP A 152 10.74 16.87 3.20
CA ASP A 152 11.95 17.36 2.54
C ASP A 152 12.06 16.77 1.13
N ALA A 153 11.73 15.48 0.98
CA ALA A 153 11.64 14.83 -0.33
C ALA A 153 10.72 15.57 -1.31
N HIS A 154 9.53 15.95 -0.86
CA HIS A 154 8.59 16.72 -1.67
C HIS A 154 9.11 18.12 -1.98
N ALA A 155 9.74 18.81 -1.01
CA ALA A 155 10.33 20.13 -1.25
C ALA A 155 11.44 20.08 -2.30
N ASP A 156 12.37 19.12 -2.20
CA ASP A 156 13.46 18.94 -3.16
C ASP A 156 12.94 18.58 -4.57
N ALA A 157 11.90 17.74 -4.67
CA ALA A 157 11.26 17.43 -5.96
C ALA A 157 10.70 18.69 -6.63
N ARG A 158 10.07 19.57 -5.84
CA ARG A 158 9.52 20.84 -6.35
C ARG A 158 10.61 21.78 -6.83
N VAL A 159 11.70 21.93 -6.08
CA VAL A 159 12.85 22.75 -6.51
C VAL A 159 13.45 22.21 -7.80
N ALA A 160 13.65 20.89 -7.91
CA ALA A 160 14.12 20.26 -9.13
C ALA A 160 13.17 20.51 -10.31
N LEU A 161 11.86 20.43 -10.09
CA LEU A 161 10.83 20.68 -11.10
C LEU A 161 10.84 22.12 -11.60
N GLU A 162 10.97 23.09 -10.70
CA GLU A 162 11.06 24.51 -11.06
C GLU A 162 12.27 24.79 -11.95
N HIS A 163 13.44 24.21 -11.64
CA HIS A 163 14.61 24.30 -12.50
C HIS A 163 14.43 23.60 -13.85
N ALA A 164 13.81 22.42 -13.87
CA ALA A 164 13.57 21.69 -15.12
C ALA A 164 12.62 22.46 -16.05
N ASN A 165 11.59 23.10 -15.49
CA ASN A 165 10.68 23.96 -16.22
C ASN A 165 11.40 25.21 -16.76
N ALA A 166 12.23 25.86 -15.94
CA ALA A 166 13.00 27.03 -16.36
C ALA A 166 13.96 26.73 -17.53
N LEU A 167 14.48 25.50 -17.58
CA LEU A 167 15.34 25.01 -18.66
C LEU A 167 14.60 24.36 -19.82
N ASN A 168 13.27 24.29 -19.81
CA ASN A 168 12.46 23.57 -20.80
C ASN A 168 12.86 22.07 -20.98
N MET A 169 13.29 21.41 -19.90
CA MET A 169 13.56 19.97 -19.89
C MET A 169 12.25 19.19 -19.74
N VAL A 170 11.50 19.04 -20.83
CA VAL A 170 10.10 18.57 -20.81
C VAL A 170 9.93 17.15 -20.24
N ASP A 171 10.74 16.16 -20.65
CA ASP A 171 10.62 14.79 -20.09
C ASP A 171 11.01 14.78 -18.61
N ARG A 172 12.04 15.53 -18.25
CA ARG A 172 12.47 15.64 -16.86
C ARG A 172 11.42 16.31 -15.99
N ALA A 173 10.79 17.38 -16.45
CA ALA A 173 9.71 18.05 -15.74
C ALA A 173 8.49 17.14 -15.54
N HIS A 174 8.12 16.33 -16.54
CA HIS A 174 7.06 15.32 -16.38
C HIS A 174 7.43 14.27 -15.33
N HIS A 175 8.67 13.75 -15.35
CA HIS A 175 9.14 12.82 -14.32
C HIS A 175 9.04 13.45 -12.93
N LEU A 176 9.57 14.66 -12.75
CA LEU A 176 9.62 15.31 -11.45
C LEU A 176 8.23 15.68 -10.93
N SER A 177 7.30 16.02 -11.82
CA SER A 177 5.88 16.20 -11.48
C SER A 177 5.27 14.91 -10.91
N ILE A 178 5.50 13.77 -11.57
CA ILE A 178 5.03 12.47 -11.06
C ILE A 178 5.69 12.16 -9.71
N LEU A 179 7.01 12.32 -9.60
CA LEU A 179 7.77 12.06 -8.38
C LEU A 179 7.29 12.92 -7.21
N SER A 180 7.06 14.22 -7.44
CA SER A 180 6.49 15.14 -6.47
C SER A 180 5.11 14.66 -6.00
N GLY A 181 4.23 14.24 -6.92
CA GLY A 181 2.93 13.66 -6.59
C GLY A 181 3.05 12.43 -5.69
N ARG A 182 3.97 11.51 -6.00
CA ARG A 182 4.25 10.32 -5.18
C ARG A 182 4.70 10.69 -3.76
N HIS A 183 5.59 11.68 -3.61
CA HIS A 183 6.03 12.14 -2.29
C HIS A 183 4.91 12.84 -1.50
N ASN A 184 4.07 13.64 -2.18
CA ASN A 184 2.93 14.30 -1.56
C ASN A 184 1.90 13.27 -1.05
N ARG A 185 1.59 12.24 -1.86
CA ARG A 185 0.76 11.11 -1.43
C ARG A 185 1.38 10.38 -0.26
N ALA A 186 2.67 10.05 -0.32
CA ALA A 186 3.36 9.39 0.78
C ALA A 186 3.31 10.23 2.07
N ALA A 187 3.24 11.55 1.99
CA ALA A 187 3.03 12.45 3.13
C ALA A 187 1.55 12.56 3.59
N GLY A 188 0.66 11.69 3.11
CA GLY A 188 -0.76 11.67 3.46
C GLY A 188 -1.61 12.72 2.73
N ARG A 189 -1.12 13.26 1.62
CA ARG A 189 -1.80 14.29 0.82
C ARG A 189 -1.96 13.85 -0.64
N PRO A 190 -2.72 12.77 -0.92
CA PRO A 190 -3.01 12.38 -2.30
C PRO A 190 -3.75 13.50 -3.03
N ASP A 191 -3.38 13.75 -4.29
CA ASP A 191 -4.05 14.72 -5.17
C ASP A 191 -4.33 14.11 -6.55
N PRO A 192 -5.43 13.34 -6.67
CA PRO A 192 -5.78 12.73 -7.95
C PRO A 192 -6.07 13.77 -9.05
N ALA A 193 -6.50 14.99 -8.70
CA ALA A 193 -6.78 16.03 -9.69
C ALA A 193 -5.50 16.54 -10.35
N ALA A 194 -4.44 16.75 -9.56
CA ALA A 194 -3.12 17.09 -10.08
C ALA A 194 -2.55 15.98 -10.97
N SER A 195 -2.65 14.71 -10.54
CA SER A 195 -2.21 13.56 -11.33
C SER A 195 -3.00 13.42 -12.64
N ALA A 196 -4.31 13.64 -12.62
CA ALA A 196 -5.13 13.65 -13.83
C ALA A 196 -4.78 14.79 -14.79
N ALA A 197 -4.49 15.99 -14.27
CA ALA A 197 -4.06 17.12 -15.08
C ALA A 197 -2.71 16.86 -15.75
N LEU A 198 -1.78 16.24 -15.02
CA LEU A 198 -0.46 15.85 -15.53
C LEU A 198 -0.57 14.88 -16.71
N LEU A 199 -1.49 13.91 -16.66
CA LEU A 199 -1.71 12.94 -17.74
C LEU A 199 -2.31 13.54 -19.03
N ARG A 200 -2.75 14.80 -19.03
CA ARG A 200 -3.22 15.51 -20.23
C ARG A 200 -2.05 15.99 -21.11
N TYR A 201 -0.84 16.04 -20.57
CA TYR A 201 0.33 16.45 -21.32
C TYR A 201 0.89 15.28 -22.16
N PRO A 202 1.36 15.52 -23.39
CA PRO A 202 2.01 14.48 -24.20
C PRO A 202 3.26 13.94 -23.50
N MET A 203 3.33 12.62 -23.31
CA MET A 203 4.44 11.92 -22.65
C MET A 203 4.86 10.68 -23.41
N GLN A 204 6.13 10.29 -23.25
CA GLN A 204 6.61 9.00 -23.71
C GLN A 204 5.89 7.86 -22.98
N ARG A 205 5.67 6.73 -23.66
CA ARG A 205 4.90 5.60 -23.13
C ARG A 205 5.37 5.12 -21.74
N PRO A 206 6.67 4.94 -21.45
CA PRO A 206 7.12 4.54 -20.12
C PRO A 206 6.77 5.59 -19.03
N ARG A 207 6.86 6.88 -19.38
CA ARG A 207 6.56 8.00 -18.48
C ARG A 207 5.06 8.08 -18.18
N TRP A 208 4.25 7.94 -19.22
CA TRP A 208 2.80 7.94 -19.10
C TRP A 208 2.29 6.76 -18.27
N GLY A 209 2.84 5.55 -18.47
CA GLY A 209 2.52 4.38 -17.65
C GLY A 209 2.86 4.58 -16.17
N LEU A 210 3.99 5.23 -15.86
CA LEU A 210 4.32 5.63 -14.49
C LEU A 210 3.31 6.65 -13.93
N GLY A 211 2.87 7.60 -14.76
CA GLY A 211 1.87 8.60 -14.39
C GLY A 211 0.51 7.96 -14.07
N ILE A 212 0.04 7.01 -14.90
CA ILE A 212 -1.22 6.29 -14.65
C ILE A 212 -1.18 5.50 -13.36
N ARG A 213 -0.10 4.76 -13.10
CA ARG A 213 0.04 4.01 -11.85
C ARG A 213 0.04 4.95 -10.65
N SER A 214 0.76 6.07 -10.74
CA SER A 214 0.77 7.08 -9.68
C SER A 214 -0.63 7.70 -9.46
N TYR A 215 -1.39 7.91 -10.53
CA TYR A 215 -2.77 8.40 -10.45
C TYR A 215 -3.72 7.39 -9.79
N ALA A 216 -3.60 6.10 -10.11
CA ALA A 216 -4.35 5.04 -9.44
C ALA A 216 -3.97 4.93 -7.95
N GLU A 217 -2.68 5.03 -7.62
CA GLU A 217 -2.19 5.02 -6.24
C GLU A 217 -2.73 6.21 -5.41
N ASP A 218 -2.99 7.37 -6.02
CA ASP A 218 -3.64 8.50 -5.33
C ASP A 218 -5.08 8.18 -4.92
N TRP A 219 -5.83 7.46 -5.76
CA TRP A 219 -7.17 6.98 -5.42
C TRP A 219 -7.15 5.89 -4.35
N MET A 220 -6.16 5.00 -4.39
CA MET A 220 -5.94 4.00 -3.34
C MET A 220 -5.70 4.66 -1.98
N ALA A 221 -4.85 5.69 -1.93
CA ALA A 221 -4.57 6.44 -0.70
C ALA A 221 -5.81 7.17 -0.12
N LEU A 222 -6.85 7.36 -0.94
CA LEU A 222 -8.16 7.89 -0.54
C LEU A 222 -9.20 6.80 -0.20
N GLY A 223 -8.82 5.52 -0.25
CA GLY A 223 -9.70 4.38 -0.03
C GLY A 223 -10.61 4.01 -1.21
N ASP A 224 -10.45 4.64 -2.38
CA ASP A 224 -11.32 4.45 -3.54
C ASP A 224 -10.68 3.46 -4.55
N TYR A 225 -10.76 2.18 -4.21
CA TYR A 225 -10.15 1.11 -5.00
C TYR A 225 -10.87 0.90 -6.34
N GLN A 226 -12.18 1.13 -6.38
CA GLN A 226 -12.94 1.01 -7.62
C GLN A 226 -12.53 2.07 -8.64
N THR A 227 -12.37 3.33 -8.22
CA THR A 227 -11.87 4.40 -9.11
C THR A 227 -10.42 4.16 -9.48
N ALA A 228 -9.57 3.71 -8.56
CA ALA A 228 -8.20 3.32 -8.86
C ALA A 228 -8.13 2.27 -9.98
N LEU A 229 -8.97 1.24 -9.93
CA LEU A 229 -9.05 0.21 -10.96
C LEU A 229 -9.57 0.77 -12.30
N SER A 230 -10.57 1.65 -12.26
CA SER A 230 -11.12 2.31 -13.45
C SER A 230 -10.07 3.17 -14.17
N VAL A 231 -9.18 3.83 -13.42
CA VAL A 231 -8.12 4.68 -13.97
C VAL A 231 -7.08 3.89 -14.76
N LEU A 232 -6.82 2.63 -14.37
CA LEU A 232 -5.91 1.76 -15.12
C LEU A 232 -6.46 1.35 -16.49
N GLY A 233 -7.74 1.62 -16.79
CA GLY A 233 -8.34 1.28 -18.08
C GLY A 233 -8.49 -0.24 -18.30
N PRO A 234 -8.65 -0.70 -19.55
CA PRO A 234 -8.77 -2.12 -19.87
C PRO A 234 -7.43 -2.87 -19.74
N PRO A 235 -7.45 -4.18 -19.43
CA PRO A 235 -6.23 -4.98 -19.16
C PRO A 235 -5.35 -5.19 -20.41
N ASP A 236 -5.90 -5.00 -21.61
CA ASP A 236 -5.27 -5.35 -22.88
C ASP A 236 -3.99 -4.54 -23.17
N ALA A 237 -3.86 -3.37 -22.54
CA ALA A 237 -2.73 -2.45 -22.72
C ALA A 237 -1.70 -2.49 -21.57
N ASP A 238 -1.90 -3.35 -20.57
CA ASP A 238 -1.07 -3.37 -19.36
C ASP A 238 0.37 -3.85 -19.63
N ASP A 239 1.35 -3.09 -19.18
CA ASP A 239 2.69 -3.62 -18.91
C ASP A 239 2.68 -4.50 -17.64
N ALA A 240 3.77 -5.22 -17.36
CA ALA A 240 3.86 -6.13 -16.21
C ALA A 240 3.57 -5.43 -14.86
N LEU A 241 3.98 -4.17 -14.70
CA LEU A 241 3.75 -3.39 -13.48
C LEU A 241 2.28 -3.03 -13.31
N THR A 242 1.65 -2.56 -14.37
CA THR A 242 0.23 -2.19 -14.37
C THR A 242 -0.64 -3.42 -14.17
N ALA A 243 -0.28 -4.56 -14.78
CA ALA A 243 -0.97 -5.83 -14.57
C ALA A 243 -0.91 -6.28 -13.11
N GLY A 244 0.26 -6.16 -12.46
CA GLY A 244 0.41 -6.47 -11.03
C GLY A 244 -0.46 -5.57 -10.15
N LEU A 245 -0.47 -4.26 -10.41
CA LEU A 245 -1.31 -3.31 -9.67
C LEU A 245 -2.81 -3.62 -9.83
N ARG A 246 -3.23 -3.93 -11.06
CA ARG A 246 -4.60 -4.37 -11.35
C ARG A 246 -4.97 -5.64 -10.58
N ALA A 247 -4.09 -6.63 -10.57
CA ALA A 247 -4.34 -7.87 -9.83
C ALA A 247 -4.54 -7.59 -8.33
N MET A 248 -3.70 -6.73 -7.74
CA MET A 248 -3.87 -6.32 -6.33
C MET A 248 -5.20 -5.62 -6.09
N LEU A 249 -5.59 -4.68 -6.95
CA LEU A 249 -6.89 -3.98 -6.85
C LEU A 249 -8.08 -4.93 -7.02
N ASN A 250 -8.00 -5.89 -7.95
CA ASN A 250 -9.02 -6.93 -8.10
C ASN A 250 -9.15 -7.73 -6.81
N VAL A 251 -8.03 -8.13 -6.20
CA VAL A 251 -8.05 -8.87 -4.94
C VAL A 251 -8.64 -8.02 -3.81
N PHE A 252 -8.36 -6.72 -3.72
CA PHE A 252 -8.98 -5.82 -2.75
C PHE A 252 -10.50 -5.72 -2.94
N LEU A 253 -10.95 -5.60 -4.19
CA LEU A 253 -12.36 -5.47 -4.56
C LEU A 253 -13.13 -6.81 -4.58
N GLY A 254 -12.44 -7.95 -4.43
CA GLY A 254 -13.07 -9.28 -4.50
C GLY A 254 -13.45 -9.69 -5.92
N LEU A 255 -12.75 -9.15 -6.91
CA LEU A 255 -12.92 -9.46 -8.32
C LEU A 255 -11.94 -10.57 -8.74
N PRO A 256 -12.29 -11.40 -9.74
CA PRO A 256 -11.38 -12.42 -10.23
C PRO A 256 -10.12 -11.79 -10.84
N ASN A 257 -8.98 -12.45 -10.65
CA ASN A 257 -7.78 -12.08 -11.36
C ASN A 257 -7.91 -12.50 -12.84
N LEU A 258 -7.52 -11.61 -13.75
CA LEU A 258 -7.69 -11.80 -15.19
C LEU A 258 -6.49 -12.48 -15.85
N ARG A 259 -5.34 -12.51 -15.17
CA ARG A 259 -4.08 -13.07 -15.69
C ARG A 259 -3.35 -13.83 -14.59
N PRO A 260 -2.64 -14.92 -14.91
CA PRO A 260 -1.79 -15.59 -13.93
C PRO A 260 -0.68 -14.67 -13.43
N TYR A 261 -0.27 -14.87 -12.18
CA TYR A 261 0.85 -14.14 -11.58
C TYR A 261 2.17 -14.55 -12.21
N ASP A 262 3.02 -13.57 -12.46
CA ASP A 262 4.42 -13.83 -12.78
C ASP A 262 5.15 -14.26 -11.48
N PRO A 263 5.69 -15.49 -11.41
CA PRO A 263 6.39 -15.98 -10.22
C PRO A 263 7.69 -15.21 -9.92
N GLU A 264 8.25 -14.51 -10.91
CA GLU A 264 9.43 -13.67 -10.74
C GLU A 264 9.07 -12.22 -10.40
N ASP A 265 7.79 -11.84 -10.37
CA ASP A 265 7.39 -10.53 -9.87
C ASP A 265 7.74 -10.42 -8.38
N ARG A 266 8.32 -9.27 -8.01
CA ARG A 266 8.69 -8.87 -6.65
C ARG A 266 8.08 -7.51 -6.31
N ARG A 267 6.85 -7.29 -6.81
CA ARG A 267 6.12 -6.01 -6.78
C ARG A 267 4.65 -6.26 -6.45
N TYR A 268 3.72 -5.57 -7.13
CA TYR A 268 2.28 -5.66 -6.86
C TYR A 268 1.68 -7.05 -7.11
N GLY A 269 2.18 -7.82 -8.09
CA GLY A 269 1.70 -9.18 -8.33
C GLY A 269 2.00 -10.11 -7.16
N THR A 270 3.15 -9.93 -6.49
CA THR A 270 3.50 -10.67 -5.26
C THR A 270 2.54 -10.36 -4.12
N VAL A 271 2.16 -9.08 -3.95
CA VAL A 271 1.20 -8.65 -2.93
C VAL A 271 -0.18 -9.26 -3.19
N ALA A 272 -0.63 -9.22 -4.45
CA ALA A 272 -1.90 -9.81 -4.89
C ALA A 272 -1.95 -11.33 -4.64
N ALA A 273 -0.90 -12.05 -5.05
CA ALA A 273 -0.78 -13.49 -4.79
C ALA A 273 -0.74 -13.81 -3.29
N GLY A 274 -0.05 -12.99 -2.49
CA GLY A 274 -0.04 -13.11 -1.03
C GLY A 274 -1.44 -12.94 -0.43
N LEU A 275 -2.20 -11.94 -0.87
CA LEU A 275 -3.58 -11.74 -0.41
C LEU A 275 -4.48 -12.93 -0.74
N GLU A 276 -4.37 -13.48 -1.95
CA GLU A 276 -5.13 -14.68 -2.32
C GLU A 276 -4.76 -15.88 -1.43
N ARG A 277 -3.46 -16.10 -1.17
CA ARG A 277 -2.99 -17.15 -0.25
C ARG A 277 -3.49 -16.93 1.18
N TYR A 278 -3.49 -15.68 1.64
CA TYR A 278 -4.06 -15.29 2.93
C TYR A 278 -5.55 -15.65 2.98
N PHE A 279 -6.33 -15.37 1.94
CA PHE A 279 -7.73 -15.76 1.88
C PHE A 279 -7.94 -17.27 1.78
N ALA A 280 -7.00 -18.01 1.20
CA ALA A 280 -7.00 -19.47 1.18
C ALA A 280 -6.53 -20.11 2.52
N GLY A 281 -6.24 -19.31 3.55
CA GLY A 281 -5.85 -19.82 4.88
C GLY A 281 -4.36 -20.14 5.03
N SER A 282 -3.51 -19.78 4.06
CA SER A 282 -2.06 -19.92 4.19
C SER A 282 -1.44 -18.80 5.04
N ASN A 283 -0.46 -19.16 5.85
CA ASN A 283 0.37 -18.25 6.64
C ASN A 283 1.80 -18.10 6.06
N GLU A 284 2.03 -18.53 4.82
CA GLU A 284 3.34 -18.43 4.17
C GLU A 284 3.69 -16.97 3.81
N VAL A 285 4.57 -16.37 4.61
CA VAL A 285 5.02 -14.98 4.42
C VAL A 285 5.98 -14.83 3.22
N GLY A 286 6.81 -15.85 2.95
CA GLY A 286 7.68 -15.98 1.78
C GLY A 286 8.18 -14.67 1.14
N LEU A 287 7.86 -14.50 -0.14
CA LEU A 287 8.34 -13.41 -1.00
C LEU A 287 7.78 -12.00 -0.66
N LEU A 288 6.83 -11.88 0.28
CA LEU A 288 6.19 -10.60 0.60
C LEU A 288 7.16 -9.59 1.20
N LEU A 289 8.18 -10.06 1.93
CA LEU A 289 9.22 -9.22 2.53
C LEU A 289 10.33 -8.83 1.55
N GLU A 290 10.36 -9.46 0.36
CA GLU A 290 11.28 -9.14 -0.72
C GLU A 290 10.72 -8.05 -1.65
N VAL A 291 9.45 -7.66 -1.47
CA VAL A 291 8.81 -6.62 -2.30
C VAL A 291 9.49 -5.27 -2.09
N GLY A 292 10.08 -4.75 -3.16
CA GLY A 292 10.85 -3.51 -3.15
C GLY A 292 10.06 -2.27 -3.58
N HIS A 293 10.53 -1.11 -3.12
CA HIS A 293 10.01 0.25 -3.38
C HIS A 293 8.59 0.54 -2.85
N GLU A 294 8.35 1.79 -2.47
CA GLU A 294 7.06 2.26 -1.98
C GLU A 294 6.12 2.67 -3.14
N PRO A 295 4.80 2.41 -3.05
CA PRO A 295 4.07 1.91 -1.87
C PRO A 295 3.90 0.38 -1.78
N GLN A 296 4.26 -0.40 -2.81
CA GLN A 296 4.06 -1.86 -2.81
C GLN A 296 4.77 -2.58 -1.67
N ALA A 297 5.95 -2.11 -1.25
CA ALA A 297 6.67 -2.68 -0.11
C ALA A 297 5.86 -2.56 1.18
N PHE A 298 5.18 -1.42 1.40
CA PHE A 298 4.29 -1.26 2.56
C PHE A 298 3.13 -2.25 2.52
N TYR A 299 2.45 -2.42 1.38
CA TYR A 299 1.39 -3.41 1.27
C TYR A 299 1.90 -4.84 1.44
N GLY A 300 3.09 -5.17 0.94
CA GLY A 300 3.75 -6.46 1.20
C GLY A 300 3.93 -6.73 2.69
N ARG A 301 4.42 -5.73 3.44
CA ARG A 301 4.54 -5.80 4.91
C ARG A 301 3.18 -5.93 5.60
N LEU A 302 2.14 -5.23 5.14
CA LEU A 302 0.79 -5.37 5.69
C LEU A 302 0.26 -6.80 5.50
N VAL A 303 0.37 -7.37 4.31
CA VAL A 303 -0.10 -8.73 4.04
C VAL A 303 0.69 -9.76 4.86
N ALA A 304 2.02 -9.61 4.91
CA ALA A 304 2.90 -10.42 5.74
C ALA A 304 2.52 -10.32 7.23
N GLY A 305 2.29 -9.12 7.72
CA GLY A 305 1.84 -8.86 9.08
C GLY A 305 0.49 -9.52 9.38
N ALA A 306 -0.49 -9.42 8.48
CA ALA A 306 -1.80 -10.06 8.63
C ALA A 306 -1.69 -11.59 8.69
N MET A 307 -0.86 -12.19 7.85
CA MET A 307 -0.57 -13.63 7.90
C MET A 307 0.09 -14.03 9.22
N THR A 308 1.07 -13.25 9.67
CA THR A 308 1.83 -13.51 10.90
C THR A 308 0.91 -13.37 12.14
N ALA A 309 0.01 -12.39 12.15
CA ALA A 309 -0.94 -12.15 13.23
C ALA A 309 -1.97 -13.29 13.42
N ARG A 310 -2.16 -14.16 12.42
CA ARG A 310 -3.02 -15.35 12.54
C ARG A 310 -2.36 -16.52 13.27
N ASP A 311 -1.03 -16.56 13.32
CA ASP A 311 -0.30 -17.61 14.04
C ASP A 311 -0.30 -17.30 15.53
N SER A 312 -0.83 -18.22 16.34
CA SER A 312 -0.96 -18.09 17.79
C SER A 312 0.39 -18.05 18.52
N ASN A 313 1.49 -18.44 17.85
CA ASN A 313 2.84 -18.39 18.41
C ASN A 313 3.57 -17.08 18.12
N THR A 314 2.97 -16.17 17.34
CA THR A 314 3.58 -14.90 16.97
C THR A 314 3.64 -13.95 18.15
N THR A 315 4.81 -13.34 18.38
CA THR A 315 4.92 -12.26 19.37
C THR A 315 4.60 -10.91 18.75
N TYR A 316 4.12 -9.97 19.58
CA TYR A 316 3.96 -8.57 19.16
C TYR A 316 5.27 -7.97 18.61
N THR A 317 6.42 -8.39 19.15
CA THR A 317 7.75 -7.98 18.67
C THR A 317 8.02 -8.45 17.24
N ASP A 318 7.61 -9.67 16.88
CA ASP A 318 7.77 -10.20 15.52
C ASP A 318 6.93 -9.41 14.52
N LEU A 319 5.71 -9.06 14.90
CA LEU A 319 4.85 -8.22 14.08
C LEU A 319 5.45 -6.81 13.90
N GLN A 320 5.92 -6.19 14.99
CA GLN A 320 6.55 -4.87 14.93
C GLN A 320 7.81 -4.85 14.07
N ARG A 321 8.56 -5.96 14.01
CA ARG A 321 9.69 -6.12 13.09
C ARG A 321 9.25 -6.14 11.62
N ILE A 322 8.08 -6.70 11.32
CA ILE A 322 7.52 -6.76 9.96
C ILE A 322 6.87 -5.42 9.57
N LEU A 323 5.99 -4.88 10.40
CA LEU A 323 5.20 -3.69 10.07
C LEU A 323 5.95 -2.37 10.24
N GLY A 324 6.99 -2.37 11.08
CA GLY A 324 7.62 -1.15 11.58
C GLY A 324 6.80 -0.50 12.70
N ARG A 325 7.45 0.47 13.38
CA ARG A 325 6.91 1.15 14.56
C ARG A 325 6.04 2.36 14.24
N GLU A 326 6.26 2.98 13.09
CA GLU A 326 5.58 4.21 12.69
C GLU A 326 4.36 3.91 11.81
N GLU A 327 3.22 4.49 12.18
CA GLU A 327 2.00 4.45 11.39
C GLU A 327 2.21 5.20 10.06
N PRO A 328 1.79 4.64 8.92
CA PRO A 328 1.91 5.30 7.63
C PRO A 328 0.96 6.50 7.54
N TYR A 329 1.32 7.51 6.75
CA TYR A 329 0.46 8.68 6.52
C TYR A 329 -0.72 8.46 5.56
N PRO A 330 -0.61 7.69 4.45
CA PRO A 330 -1.77 7.39 3.59
C PRO A 330 -2.89 6.71 4.37
N ALA A 331 -4.12 7.21 4.22
CA ALA A 331 -5.24 6.84 5.08
C ALA A 331 -5.59 5.34 4.99
N ASP A 332 -5.52 4.76 3.80
CA ASP A 332 -5.81 3.35 3.58
C ASP A 332 -4.76 2.44 4.24
N GLN A 333 -3.47 2.75 4.06
CA GLN A 333 -2.37 2.06 4.70
C GLN A 333 -2.44 2.21 6.23
N ALA A 334 -2.82 3.38 6.73
CA ALA A 334 -2.95 3.66 8.17
C ALA A 334 -4.04 2.81 8.81
N ALA A 335 -5.21 2.74 8.16
CA ALA A 335 -6.32 1.91 8.62
C ALA A 335 -5.93 0.41 8.65
N LEU A 336 -5.28 -0.08 7.60
CA LEU A 336 -4.81 -1.47 7.53
C LEU A 336 -3.69 -1.77 8.53
N TRP A 337 -2.76 -0.84 8.71
CA TRP A 337 -1.69 -0.98 9.70
C TRP A 337 -2.24 -1.05 11.13
N CYS A 338 -3.20 -0.19 11.46
CA CYS A 338 -3.88 -0.20 12.75
C CYS A 338 -4.67 -1.50 12.96
N LEU A 339 -5.35 -1.98 11.92
CA LEU A 339 -6.06 -3.27 11.93
C LEU A 339 -5.14 -4.44 12.27
N ILE A 340 -4.00 -4.55 11.59
CA ILE A 340 -3.10 -5.70 11.77
C ILE A 340 -2.43 -5.64 13.14
N ASN A 341 -2.03 -4.45 13.60
CA ASN A 341 -1.48 -4.27 14.94
C ASN A 341 -2.45 -4.65 16.05
N TRP A 342 -3.75 -4.40 15.83
CA TRP A 342 -4.77 -4.87 16.74
C TRP A 342 -4.80 -6.40 16.78
N GLN A 343 -4.90 -7.09 15.64
CA GLN A 343 -4.99 -8.56 15.59
C GLN A 343 -3.87 -9.29 16.34
N ALA A 344 -2.70 -8.68 16.43
CA ALA A 344 -1.50 -9.27 17.01
C ALA A 344 -1.17 -8.78 18.44
N SER A 345 -2.01 -7.96 19.08
CA SER A 345 -1.76 -7.51 20.46
C SER A 345 -2.30 -8.52 21.47
N PRO A 346 -1.46 -9.30 22.18
CA PRO A 346 -1.90 -10.17 23.27
C PRO A 346 -2.30 -9.39 24.54
N ARG A 347 -2.15 -8.05 24.55
CA ARG A 347 -2.55 -7.16 25.65
C ARG A 347 -3.81 -6.38 25.25
N LEU A 348 -4.88 -7.13 25.02
CA LEU A 348 -6.15 -6.68 24.43
C LEU A 348 -6.84 -5.53 25.22
N GLU A 349 -6.60 -5.36 26.52
CA GLU A 349 -7.47 -4.47 27.32
C GLU A 349 -7.11 -2.97 27.25
N GLU A 350 -5.83 -2.57 27.32
CA GLU A 350 -5.46 -1.15 27.45
C GLU A 350 -5.34 -0.39 26.11
N GLN A 351 -5.19 -1.10 24.99
CA GLN A 351 -4.89 -0.48 23.69
C GLN A 351 -5.97 -0.68 22.64
N LEU A 352 -6.98 -1.52 22.88
CA LEU A 352 -8.00 -1.83 21.90
C LEU A 352 -8.80 -0.60 21.48
N MET A 353 -9.34 0.19 22.43
CA MET A 353 -10.07 1.41 22.08
C MET A 353 -9.19 2.38 21.32
N ARG A 354 -7.91 2.48 21.69
CA ARG A 354 -6.95 3.32 20.98
C ARG A 354 -6.77 2.85 19.54
N HIS A 355 -6.66 1.55 19.29
CA HIS A 355 -6.56 0.99 17.94
C HIS A 355 -7.86 1.14 17.15
N VAL A 356 -9.03 0.88 17.75
CA VAL A 356 -10.35 1.09 17.11
C VAL A 356 -10.53 2.57 16.74
N MET A 357 -10.23 3.49 17.66
CA MET A 357 -10.30 4.94 17.43
C MET A 357 -9.32 5.38 16.34
N ARG A 358 -8.10 4.83 16.30
CA ARG A 358 -7.11 5.14 15.25
C ARG A 358 -7.53 4.60 13.89
N THR A 359 -7.98 3.36 13.82
CA THR A 359 -8.54 2.78 12.58
C THR A 359 -9.74 3.60 12.10
N ALA A 360 -10.68 3.95 12.99
CA ALA A 360 -11.82 4.79 12.65
C ALA A 360 -11.38 6.19 12.20
N SER A 361 -10.41 6.81 12.88
CA SER A 361 -9.87 8.10 12.47
C SER A 361 -9.19 8.05 11.10
N ALA A 362 -8.45 6.98 10.80
CA ALA A 362 -7.84 6.77 9.49
C ALA A 362 -8.91 6.60 8.40
N LEU A 363 -9.94 5.79 8.66
CA LEU A 363 -11.09 5.60 7.77
C LEU A 363 -11.87 6.90 7.53
N LEU A 364 -12.04 7.75 8.53
CA LEU A 364 -12.70 9.07 8.38
C LEU A 364 -11.91 10.04 7.49
N ASN A 365 -10.60 9.80 7.29
CA ASN A 365 -9.79 10.56 6.35
C ASN A 365 -9.87 10.00 4.91
N CYS A 366 -10.52 8.86 4.69
CA CYS A 366 -10.76 8.32 3.35
C CYS A 366 -11.93 9.05 2.68
N ARG A 367 -11.83 9.23 1.37
CA ARG A 367 -12.92 9.78 0.54
C ARG A 367 -13.99 8.73 0.29
N ASN A 368 -13.58 7.49 0.01
CA ASN A 368 -14.46 6.35 -0.13
C ASN A 368 -14.08 5.32 0.93
N VAL A 369 -14.87 5.27 2.00
CA VAL A 369 -14.64 4.34 3.13
C VAL A 369 -15.17 2.94 2.81
N TYR A 370 -16.09 2.83 1.85
CA TYR A 370 -16.84 1.61 1.57
C TYR A 370 -15.97 0.48 1.03
N ASP A 371 -15.12 0.74 0.04
CA ASP A 371 -14.27 -0.29 -0.56
C ASP A 371 -13.28 -0.84 0.47
N LEU A 372 -12.67 0.05 1.26
CA LEU A 372 -11.75 -0.32 2.33
C LEU A 372 -12.45 -1.09 3.45
N LEU A 373 -13.65 -0.69 3.86
CA LEU A 373 -14.43 -1.44 4.85
C LEU A 373 -14.83 -2.83 4.36
N ASN A 374 -15.22 -2.98 3.09
CA ASN A 374 -15.49 -4.30 2.51
C ASN A 374 -14.25 -5.19 2.47
N PHE A 375 -13.09 -4.59 2.24
CA PHE A 375 -11.82 -5.30 2.33
C PHE A 375 -11.50 -5.70 3.78
N ILE A 376 -11.69 -4.81 4.75
CA ILE A 376 -11.54 -5.10 6.19
C ILE A 376 -12.49 -6.23 6.61
N LYS A 377 -13.75 -6.22 6.15
CA LYS A 377 -14.73 -7.29 6.37
C LYS A 377 -14.20 -8.66 5.94
N ARG A 378 -13.45 -8.74 4.84
CA ARG A 378 -12.84 -9.99 4.36
C ARG A 378 -11.62 -10.42 5.15
N ILE A 379 -10.81 -9.47 5.61
CA ILE A 379 -9.57 -9.75 6.35
C ILE A 379 -9.85 -10.05 7.83
N SER A 380 -10.73 -9.28 8.45
CA SER A 380 -11.04 -9.26 9.88
C SER A 380 -12.54 -8.98 10.10
N PRO A 381 -13.40 -10.00 9.95
CA PRO A 381 -14.83 -9.85 10.16
C PRO A 381 -15.17 -9.29 11.56
N ASP A 382 -14.48 -9.76 12.60
CA ASP A 382 -14.67 -9.28 13.99
C ASP A 382 -14.40 -7.77 14.12
N THR A 383 -13.31 -7.30 13.52
CA THR A 383 -12.96 -5.88 13.51
C THR A 383 -14.00 -5.06 12.76
N PHE A 384 -14.45 -5.53 11.60
CA PHE A 384 -15.49 -4.83 10.85
C PHE A 384 -16.77 -4.67 11.68
N LEU A 385 -17.20 -5.73 12.37
CA LEU A 385 -18.34 -5.69 13.28
C LEU A 385 -18.13 -4.68 14.41
N LEU A 386 -16.96 -4.68 15.06
CA LEU A 386 -16.62 -3.73 16.11
C LEU A 386 -16.62 -2.27 15.63
N LEU A 387 -16.00 -1.99 14.47
CA LEU A 387 -16.03 -0.66 13.86
C LEU A 387 -17.45 -0.22 13.53
N ARG A 388 -18.30 -1.15 13.07
CA ARG A 388 -19.71 -0.87 12.74
C ARG A 388 -20.58 -0.63 13.97
N SER A 389 -20.30 -1.33 15.07
CA SER A 389 -21.02 -1.25 16.34
C SER A 389 -20.51 -0.12 17.24
N ALA A 390 -19.33 0.43 16.96
CA ALA A 390 -18.80 1.56 17.68
C ALA A 390 -19.69 2.80 17.50
N PRO A 391 -19.74 3.72 18.49
CA PRO A 391 -20.70 4.84 18.52
C PRO A 391 -20.39 5.97 17.51
N PHE A 392 -19.62 5.69 16.46
CA PHE A 392 -19.26 6.68 15.44
C PHE A 392 -20.38 6.86 14.42
N LYS A 393 -20.57 8.10 13.99
CA LYS A 393 -21.39 8.41 12.83
C LYS A 393 -20.56 8.23 11.57
N TRP A 394 -20.75 7.11 10.88
CA TRP A 394 -20.16 6.88 9.57
C TRP A 394 -20.85 7.74 8.50
N PRO A 395 -20.11 8.30 7.53
CA PRO A 395 -20.67 9.03 6.41
C PRO A 395 -21.35 8.05 5.43
N GLY A 396 -22.56 7.61 5.79
CA GLY A 396 -23.36 6.63 5.02
C GLY A 396 -23.73 5.41 5.85
N GLU A 397 -24.72 4.66 5.38
CA GLU A 397 -24.99 3.32 5.89
C GLU A 397 -23.93 2.38 5.36
N ILE A 398 -23.20 1.69 6.25
CA ILE A 398 -22.28 0.62 5.86
C ILE A 398 -23.07 -0.69 5.89
N PRO A 399 -23.48 -1.24 4.73
CA PRO A 399 -24.11 -2.55 4.64
C PRO A 399 -23.07 -3.67 4.82
N GLY A 400 -23.54 -4.87 5.11
CA GLY A 400 -22.71 -6.07 5.04
C GLY A 400 -22.40 -6.74 6.38
N VAL A 401 -22.97 -6.30 7.50
CA VAL A 401 -22.93 -7.05 8.78
C VAL A 401 -23.78 -8.31 8.67
N GLU A 402 -24.93 -8.20 8.02
CA GLU A 402 -25.89 -9.27 7.73
C GLU A 402 -25.26 -10.44 6.95
N ASP A 403 -24.20 -10.16 6.21
CA ASP A 403 -23.43 -11.12 5.41
C ASP A 403 -22.22 -11.71 6.16
N ILE A 404 -22.00 -11.34 7.42
CA ILE A 404 -20.95 -11.95 8.24
C ILE A 404 -21.64 -12.99 9.13
N PRO A 405 -21.28 -14.28 9.03
CA PRO A 405 -21.80 -15.26 9.96
C PRO A 405 -21.27 -14.97 11.37
N VAL A 406 -22.19 -14.73 12.30
CA VAL A 406 -21.89 -14.39 13.67
C VAL A 406 -22.16 -15.58 14.57
N LEU A 407 -21.14 -16.03 15.29
CA LEU A 407 -21.26 -17.02 16.34
C LEU A 407 -21.64 -16.32 17.65
N TYR A 408 -22.78 -16.72 18.22
CA TYR A 408 -23.28 -16.25 19.50
C TYR A 408 -23.77 -17.44 20.34
N GLY A 409 -22.99 -17.83 21.34
CA GLY A 409 -23.22 -19.01 22.16
C GLY A 409 -23.23 -20.32 21.36
N ARG A 410 -24.40 -20.94 21.23
CA ARG A 410 -24.62 -22.16 20.42
C ARG A 410 -25.28 -21.86 19.08
N LYS A 411 -25.37 -20.62 18.64
CA LYS A 411 -26.02 -20.24 17.39
C LYS A 411 -25.03 -19.60 16.45
N VAL A 412 -25.15 -19.92 15.16
CA VAL A 412 -24.57 -19.14 14.08
C VAL A 412 -25.71 -18.36 13.45
N VAL A 413 -25.61 -17.05 13.42
CA VAL A 413 -26.58 -16.15 12.78
C VAL A 413 -25.98 -15.68 11.46
N TYR A 414 -26.68 -15.89 10.35
CA TYR A 414 -26.24 -15.47 9.02
C TYR A 414 -27.45 -15.04 8.18
N ARG A 415 -27.42 -13.83 7.60
CA ARG A 415 -28.51 -13.28 6.77
C ARG A 415 -29.90 -13.46 7.38
N ALA A 416 -30.04 -13.10 8.66
CA ALA A 416 -31.26 -13.27 9.47
C ALA A 416 -31.73 -14.72 9.70
N SER A 417 -30.97 -15.73 9.25
CA SER A 417 -31.21 -17.14 9.56
C SER A 417 -30.39 -17.56 10.77
N GLU A 418 -31.03 -18.25 11.71
CA GLU A 418 -30.36 -18.80 12.89
C GLU A 418 -30.14 -20.30 12.74
N TYR A 419 -28.88 -20.72 12.86
CA TYR A 419 -28.47 -22.13 12.87
C TYR A 419 -28.09 -22.50 14.29
N THR A 420 -28.94 -23.30 14.95
CA THR A 420 -28.65 -23.78 16.31
C THR A 420 -27.75 -25.00 16.25
N MET A 421 -26.57 -24.87 16.86
CA MET A 421 -25.54 -25.90 16.91
C MET A 421 -25.86 -26.92 18.04
N PRO A 422 -25.86 -28.22 17.75
CA PRO A 422 -26.07 -29.25 18.75
C PRO A 422 -24.84 -29.39 19.68
N GLY A 423 -25.05 -29.23 21.00
CA GLY A 423 -24.11 -29.63 22.05
C GLY A 423 -22.62 -29.37 21.78
N ARG A 424 -21.78 -30.43 21.91
CA ARG A 424 -20.32 -30.42 21.74
C ARG A 424 -19.83 -29.93 20.36
N ILE A 425 -20.67 -29.89 19.32
CA ILE A 425 -20.28 -29.45 17.97
C ILE A 425 -20.15 -27.93 17.89
N GLY A 426 -20.98 -27.18 18.63
CA GLY A 426 -20.79 -25.74 18.81
C GLY A 426 -19.43 -25.45 19.44
N ARG A 427 -19.00 -26.28 20.41
CA ARG A 427 -17.67 -26.19 21.03
C ARG A 427 -16.55 -26.52 20.04
N VAL A 428 -16.74 -27.41 19.06
CA VAL A 428 -15.69 -27.73 18.08
C VAL A 428 -15.58 -26.75 16.93
N LEU A 429 -16.67 -26.16 16.44
CA LEU A 429 -16.54 -25.03 15.51
C LEU A 429 -15.94 -23.79 16.21
N VAL A 430 -16.28 -23.56 17.48
CA VAL A 430 -15.58 -22.60 18.34
C VAL A 430 -14.09 -22.96 18.46
N ASN A 431 -13.75 -24.22 18.79
CA ASN A 431 -12.37 -24.67 18.96
C ASN A 431 -11.56 -24.66 17.66
N GLN A 432 -12.16 -24.97 16.50
CA GLN A 432 -11.52 -24.87 15.18
C GLN A 432 -11.27 -23.41 14.80
N VAL A 433 -12.23 -22.51 15.08
CA VAL A 433 -12.03 -21.06 14.93
C VAL A 433 -10.94 -20.55 15.90
N LEU A 434 -10.79 -21.16 17.07
CA LEU A 434 -9.77 -20.85 18.09
C LEU A 434 -8.47 -21.67 17.96
N GLY A 435 -8.31 -22.52 16.93
CA GLY A 435 -7.09 -23.29 16.66
C GLY A 435 -6.74 -24.40 17.66
N VAL A 436 -7.71 -24.98 18.38
CA VAL A 436 -7.49 -26.05 19.37
C VAL A 436 -7.66 -27.45 18.73
N PRO A 437 -6.78 -28.44 18.99
CA PRO A 437 -6.81 -29.76 18.35
C PRO A 437 -8.10 -30.57 18.57
N ASP A 438 -8.47 -31.34 17.53
CA ASP A 438 -9.77 -32.00 17.29
C ASP A 438 -9.93 -33.38 17.95
N ASP A 439 -9.41 -33.54 19.16
CA ASP A 439 -9.40 -34.84 19.82
C ASP A 439 -10.70 -35.01 20.61
N GLU A 440 -11.60 -35.87 20.12
CA GLU A 440 -12.88 -36.31 20.70
C GLU A 440 -14.17 -35.68 20.15
N LEU A 441 -14.60 -36.09 18.94
CA LEU A 441 -16.02 -36.00 18.57
C LEU A 441 -16.53 -37.10 17.67
N ASP A 442 -17.83 -37.38 17.83
CA ASP A 442 -18.60 -38.34 17.05
C ASP A 442 -18.77 -37.83 15.61
N ARG A 443 -18.08 -38.47 14.67
CA ARG A 443 -17.82 -37.97 13.30
C ARG A 443 -19.09 -37.69 12.47
N LYS A 444 -20.23 -38.30 12.83
CA LYS A 444 -21.46 -38.23 12.03
C LYS A 444 -22.24 -36.94 12.19
N ASP A 445 -22.42 -36.46 13.42
CA ASP A 445 -23.17 -35.22 13.67
C ASP A 445 -22.37 -33.99 13.23
N PHE A 446 -21.03 -34.05 13.34
CA PHE A 446 -20.13 -33.04 12.79
C PHE A 446 -20.23 -32.99 11.26
N ALA A 447 -20.13 -34.13 10.57
CA ALA A 447 -20.25 -34.17 9.11
C ALA A 447 -21.59 -33.60 8.61
N ARG A 448 -22.70 -33.97 9.26
CA ARG A 448 -24.05 -33.46 8.91
C ARG A 448 -24.20 -31.96 9.15
N MET A 449 -23.60 -31.43 10.21
CA MET A 449 -23.65 -29.99 10.48
C MET A 449 -22.73 -29.21 9.54
N LYS A 450 -21.55 -29.76 9.26
CA LYS A 450 -20.63 -29.22 8.26
C LYS A 450 -21.31 -29.12 6.90
N GLU A 451 -21.99 -30.17 6.45
CA GLU A 451 -22.77 -30.21 5.21
C GLU A 451 -23.86 -29.11 5.19
N LYS A 452 -24.62 -28.94 6.28
CA LYS A 452 -25.62 -27.85 6.38
C LYS A 452 -24.99 -26.45 6.31
N LEU A 453 -23.83 -26.27 6.92
CA LEU A 453 -23.10 -25.00 6.88
C LEU A 453 -22.45 -24.78 5.50
N GLU A 454 -21.99 -25.84 4.82
CA GLU A 454 -21.51 -25.81 3.43
C GLU A 454 -22.66 -25.44 2.48
N GLU A 455 -23.84 -26.07 2.60
CA GLU A 455 -25.05 -25.74 1.85
C GLU A 455 -25.49 -24.28 2.04
N ALA A 456 -25.32 -23.75 3.25
CA ALA A 456 -25.60 -22.35 3.57
C ALA A 456 -24.49 -21.37 3.10
N GLY A 457 -23.37 -21.87 2.58
CA GLY A 457 -22.21 -21.08 2.18
C GLY A 457 -21.38 -20.51 3.34
N ILE A 458 -21.52 -21.09 4.55
CA ILE A 458 -20.89 -20.62 5.79
C ILE A 458 -19.56 -21.35 6.07
N ALA A 459 -19.42 -22.61 5.69
CA ALA A 459 -18.30 -23.45 6.13
C ALA A 459 -16.90 -23.00 5.66
N GLU A 460 -16.85 -22.26 4.54
CA GLU A 460 -15.59 -21.68 4.02
C GLU A 460 -15.36 -20.24 4.51
N THR A 461 -16.33 -19.64 5.20
CA THR A 461 -16.24 -18.26 5.69
C THR A 461 -15.78 -18.20 7.14
N ARG A 462 -14.90 -17.25 7.45
CA ARG A 462 -14.40 -16.99 8.79
C ARG A 462 -15.57 -16.48 9.67
N LEU A 463 -15.96 -17.25 10.69
CA LEU A 463 -17.02 -16.90 11.64
C LEU A 463 -16.54 -15.78 12.57
N ALA A 464 -17.37 -14.76 12.78
CA ALA A 464 -17.10 -13.74 13.78
C ALA A 464 -17.61 -14.16 15.16
N ASN A 465 -16.86 -13.97 16.24
CA ASN A 465 -17.26 -14.37 17.59
C ASN A 465 -17.86 -13.18 18.36
N TRP A 466 -19.19 -13.13 18.44
CA TRP A 466 -19.89 -12.04 19.13
C TRP A 466 -19.60 -11.98 20.62
N GLY A 467 -19.32 -13.13 21.25
CA GLY A 467 -18.94 -13.16 22.67
C GLY A 467 -17.62 -12.44 22.91
N GLN A 468 -16.63 -12.65 22.04
CA GLN A 468 -15.36 -11.93 22.08
C GLN A 468 -15.56 -10.42 21.86
N ILE A 469 -16.33 -10.06 20.83
CA ILE A 469 -16.66 -8.66 20.50
C ILE A 469 -17.34 -7.93 21.66
N VAL A 470 -18.33 -8.56 22.30
CA VAL A 470 -19.04 -7.96 23.44
C VAL A 470 -18.10 -7.82 24.63
N HIS A 471 -17.29 -8.84 24.94
CA HIS A 471 -16.30 -8.76 26.01
C HIS A 471 -15.31 -7.61 25.78
N ASP A 472 -14.75 -7.53 24.58
CA ASP A 472 -13.83 -6.49 24.14
C ASP A 472 -14.44 -5.08 24.32
N LEU A 473 -15.69 -4.87 23.90
CA LEU A 473 -16.40 -3.59 24.07
C LEU A 473 -16.66 -3.24 25.54
N ASN A 474 -16.92 -4.25 26.38
CA ASN A 474 -17.12 -4.09 27.82
C ASN A 474 -15.87 -3.63 28.54
N ASP A 475 -14.75 -4.28 28.25
CA ASP A 475 -13.48 -3.94 28.90
C ASP A 475 -13.03 -2.54 28.49
N ILE A 476 -13.26 -2.17 27.23
CA ILE A 476 -13.07 -0.79 26.77
C ILE A 476 -13.97 0.20 27.52
N ALA A 477 -15.27 -0.08 27.62
CA ALA A 477 -16.22 0.81 28.30
C ALA A 477 -15.80 1.03 29.76
N ASN A 478 -15.37 -0.03 30.43
CA ASN A 478 -14.87 0.01 31.80
C ASN A 478 -13.54 0.76 31.94
N ALA A 479 -12.62 0.60 30.99
CA ALA A 479 -11.34 1.32 30.97
C ALA A 479 -11.50 2.82 30.62
N ALA A 480 -12.48 3.17 29.79
CA ALA A 480 -12.81 4.55 29.45
C ALA A 480 -13.62 5.26 30.55
N ALA A 481 -14.42 4.50 31.30
CA ALA A 481 -15.18 4.98 32.46
C ALA A 481 -14.27 5.07 33.69
N GLY A 482 -13.38 6.06 33.71
CA GLY A 482 -12.91 6.64 34.97
C GLY A 482 -14.10 7.23 35.73
N SER A 483 -14.79 6.39 36.52
CA SER A 483 -16.00 6.69 37.28
C SER A 483 -17.25 7.03 36.44
N MET A 484 -18.10 6.03 36.19
CA MET A 484 -19.56 6.10 36.27
C MET A 484 -20.12 4.69 36.00
N GLU A 485 -21.03 4.21 36.84
CA GLU A 485 -21.61 2.88 36.76
C GLU A 485 -22.29 2.63 35.39
N PRO A 486 -22.20 1.40 34.83
CA PRO A 486 -22.71 1.09 33.51
C PRO A 486 -24.24 1.24 33.42
N PRO A 487 -24.80 1.65 32.27
CA PRO A 487 -26.24 1.74 32.09
C PRO A 487 -26.88 0.34 32.09
N LYS A 488 -27.89 0.12 32.94
CA LYS A 488 -28.63 -1.15 33.15
C LYS A 488 -28.94 -2.02 31.90
N PRO A 489 -29.28 -1.48 30.71
CA PRO A 489 -29.45 -2.30 29.50
C PRO A 489 -28.18 -3.04 29.04
N TRP A 490 -27.01 -2.55 29.44
CA TRP A 490 -25.70 -3.12 29.17
C TRP A 490 -25.37 -4.30 30.09
N GLU A 491 -25.73 -4.20 31.37
CA GLU A 491 -25.62 -5.31 32.34
C GLU A 491 -26.51 -6.50 31.93
N ASP A 492 -27.74 -6.22 31.48
CA ASP A 492 -28.67 -7.25 31.01
C ASP A 492 -28.15 -7.99 29.75
N ALA A 493 -27.44 -7.27 28.88
CA ALA A 493 -26.79 -7.83 27.69
C ALA A 493 -25.53 -8.65 28.04
N MET A 494 -24.74 -8.19 29.02
CA MET A 494 -23.56 -8.89 29.56
C MET A 494 -23.92 -10.19 30.28
N ILE A 495 -24.98 -10.17 31.09
CA ILE A 495 -25.49 -11.37 31.77
C ILE A 495 -25.97 -12.38 30.72
N SER A 496 -26.69 -11.93 29.68
CA SER A 496 -27.08 -12.81 28.57
C SER A 496 -25.89 -13.40 27.81
N ALA A 497 -24.81 -12.62 27.59
CA ALA A 497 -23.59 -13.08 26.92
C ALA A 497 -22.75 -14.04 27.78
N ALA A 498 -22.67 -13.81 29.10
CA ALA A 498 -21.94 -14.67 30.05
C ALA A 498 -22.58 -16.06 30.18
N HIS A 499 -23.91 -16.15 30.06
CA HIS A 499 -24.64 -17.43 30.01
C HIS A 499 -24.35 -18.26 28.75
N MET A 500 -23.66 -17.69 27.76
CA MET A 500 -23.32 -18.32 26.48
C MET A 500 -21.88 -18.81 26.38
N LEU A 501 -21.05 -18.54 27.40
CA LEU A 501 -19.65 -18.98 27.45
C LEU A 501 -19.53 -20.45 27.87
N THR A 502 -18.42 -21.09 27.50
CA THR A 502 -18.16 -22.49 27.83
C THR A 502 -17.90 -22.70 29.34
N PRO A 503 -18.24 -23.86 29.93
CA PRO A 503 -18.13 -24.09 31.37
C PRO A 503 -16.71 -23.91 31.96
N CYS A 504 -15.66 -24.08 31.15
CA CYS A 504 -14.27 -23.83 31.55
C CYS A 504 -13.94 -22.34 31.69
N VAL A 505 -14.65 -21.46 30.98
CA VAL A 505 -14.58 -19.99 31.12
C VAL A 505 -15.55 -19.51 32.21
N GLN A 506 -16.70 -20.17 32.37
CA GLN A 506 -17.61 -19.93 33.50
C GLN A 506 -16.96 -20.23 34.86
N ALA A 507 -16.03 -21.20 34.92
CA ALA A 507 -15.31 -21.57 36.14
C ALA A 507 -14.31 -20.50 36.62
N THR A 508 -13.89 -19.58 35.76
CA THR A 508 -13.00 -18.46 36.08
C THR A 508 -13.74 -17.18 36.50
N ILE A 509 -15.04 -17.09 36.26
CA ILE A 509 -15.91 -15.94 36.60
C ILE A 509 -16.00 -15.65 38.12
N PRO A 510 -15.99 -16.64 39.05
CA PRO A 510 -16.04 -16.36 40.48
C PRO A 510 -14.84 -15.56 41.02
N TYR A 511 -13.71 -15.56 40.30
CA TYR A 511 -12.52 -14.79 40.67
C TYR A 511 -12.59 -13.32 40.24
N LEU A 512 -13.50 -12.97 39.33
CA LEU A 512 -13.68 -11.61 38.81
C LEU A 512 -14.84 -10.86 39.49
N LEU A 513 -15.77 -11.58 40.14
CA LEU A 513 -16.99 -10.99 40.75
C LEU A 513 -17.00 -10.97 42.28
N TYR A 514 -15.94 -11.39 42.96
CA TYR A 514 -15.83 -11.30 44.42
C TYR A 514 -14.48 -10.71 44.87
N ARG A 515 -14.44 -9.39 45.08
CA ARG A 515 -13.72 -8.85 46.24
C ARG A 515 -14.77 -8.51 47.30
N PRO A 516 -14.65 -9.01 48.54
CA PRO A 516 -15.45 -8.42 49.61
C PRO A 516 -15.04 -6.95 49.75
N PRO A 517 -15.95 -6.04 50.12
CA PRO A 517 -15.57 -4.66 50.39
C PRO A 517 -14.46 -4.64 51.45
N PRO A 518 -13.47 -3.75 51.35
CA PRO A 518 -12.57 -3.53 52.48
C PRO A 518 -13.40 -3.08 53.68
N ALA A 519 -13.29 -3.79 54.78
CA ALA A 519 -13.80 -3.35 56.06
C ALA A 519 -13.09 -2.05 56.44
N VAL A 520 -13.81 -0.93 56.45
CA VAL A 520 -14.22 -0.12 57.62
C VAL A 520 -15.13 1.00 57.11
#